data_AF-A0A7V8A8E6-F1
#
_entry.id   AF-A0A7V8A8E6-F1
#
_cell.length_a   1.000
_cell.length_b   1.000
_cell.length_c   1.000
_cell.angle_alpha   90.00
_cell.angle_beta   90.00
_cell.angle_gamma   90.00
#
_symmetry.space_group_name_H-M   'P 1'
#
loop_
_entity.id
_entity.type
_entity.pdbx_description
1 polymer ?
#
loop_
_entity_poly.entity_id
_entity_poly.type
_entity_poly.pdbx_seq_one_letter_code
_entity_poly.pdbx_strand_id
1 'polypeptide(L)'
;MPNFRKFITIAAIVSLSLANLSASSAQNYGARQNTSPNRAYFPVNNCLNMGNGLEAPNEGEWGYRFERGDFALIRERGFDTVRIPIKWSAHIDAGAPYRIDPTFLRHVDDIVSWGMAARLNVIINVLPRRTAKSYIRNHQ
;
A
#
# COMPACT_ATOMS: atom_id res chain seq x y z
N MET A 1 -73.02 -7.95 49.38
CA MET A 1 -73.36 -9.05 48.44
C MET A 1 -74.35 -8.48 47.42
N PRO A 2 -74.42 -8.93 46.14
CA PRO A 2 -73.40 -9.51 45.26
C PRO A 2 -73.48 -8.99 43.78
N ASN A 3 -72.54 -9.45 42.93
CA ASN A 3 -72.64 -9.70 41.45
C ASN A 3 -72.59 -8.52 40.44
N PHE A 4 -71.72 -8.60 39.41
CA PHE A 4 -72.11 -9.07 38.07
C PHE A 4 -70.93 -9.28 37.08
N ARG A 5 -70.74 -10.56 36.73
CA ARG A 5 -70.21 -11.21 35.52
C ARG A 5 -69.85 -10.39 34.25
N LYS A 6 -68.61 -10.66 33.78
CA LYS A 6 -68.14 -11.14 32.44
C LYS A 6 -68.25 -10.26 31.16
N PHE A 7 -67.21 -10.48 30.32
CA PHE A 7 -67.04 -10.19 28.87
C PHE A 7 -66.55 -8.76 28.56
N ILE A 8 -65.40 -8.56 27.91
CA ILE A 8 -65.19 -8.40 26.45
C ILE A 8 -63.66 -8.44 26.19
N THR A 9 -63.09 -9.42 25.48
CA THR A 9 -62.70 -9.39 24.06
C THR A 9 -61.47 -8.53 23.71
N ILE A 10 -60.35 -9.22 23.48
CA ILE A 10 -59.35 -9.05 22.40
C ILE A 10 -58.96 -7.61 21.99
N ALA A 11 -57.75 -7.21 22.37
CA ALA A 11 -56.85 -6.35 21.58
C ALA A 11 -55.47 -7.03 21.60
N ALA A 12 -55.15 -7.86 20.61
CA ALA A 12 -54.61 -7.50 19.31
C ALA A 12 -53.19 -6.90 19.38
N ILE A 13 -52.25 -7.74 18.94
CA ILE A 13 -50.93 -7.42 18.35
C ILE A 13 -49.80 -7.18 19.36
N VAL A 14 -49.33 -8.27 19.97
CA VAL A 14 -47.96 -8.36 20.48
C VAL A 14 -47.02 -8.46 19.28
N SER A 15 -46.10 -7.51 19.21
CA SER A 15 -45.14 -7.26 18.15
C SER A 15 -44.46 -8.54 17.64
N LEU A 16 -44.76 -8.88 16.39
CA LEU A 16 -44.09 -9.95 15.66
C LEU A 16 -42.60 -9.59 15.54
N SER A 17 -41.82 -10.40 16.23
CA SER A 17 -40.38 -10.31 16.32
C SER A 17 -39.72 -10.64 14.99
N LEU A 18 -38.80 -9.75 14.60
CA LEU A 18 -37.55 -9.99 13.90
C LEU A 18 -37.56 -10.79 12.58
N ALA A 19 -37.17 -10.07 11.53
CA ALA A 19 -36.75 -10.57 10.24
C ALA A 19 -35.76 -11.74 10.36
N ASN A 20 -36.15 -12.90 9.85
CA ASN A 20 -35.20 -13.92 9.39
C ASN A 20 -35.25 -13.94 7.87
N LEU A 21 -34.60 -12.95 7.23
CA LEU A 21 -34.20 -13.07 5.85
C LEU A 21 -32.75 -13.55 5.84
N SER A 22 -32.59 -14.78 5.37
CA SER A 22 -31.36 -15.54 5.27
C SER A 22 -30.29 -14.80 4.45
N ALA A 23 -29.36 -14.12 5.13
CA ALA A 23 -28.09 -13.70 4.56
C ALA A 23 -27.15 -14.91 4.44
N SER A 24 -27.47 -15.83 3.51
CA SER A 24 -26.55 -16.91 3.12
C SER A 24 -25.60 -16.41 2.03
N SER A 25 -24.57 -15.67 2.41
CA SER A 25 -23.38 -15.45 1.56
C SER A 25 -22.09 -15.07 2.32
N ALA A 26 -22.09 -15.10 3.66
CA ALA A 26 -20.89 -14.78 4.46
C ALA A 26 -20.15 -16.01 5.00
N GLN A 27 -20.46 -17.23 4.51
CA GLN A 27 -19.64 -18.41 4.78
C GLN A 27 -18.60 -18.56 3.67
N ASN A 28 -17.32 -18.64 4.07
CA ASN A 28 -16.12 -18.95 3.28
C ASN A 28 -15.18 -17.79 2.88
N TYR A 29 -14.96 -16.79 3.75
CA TYR A 29 -13.76 -15.93 3.67
C TYR A 29 -12.73 -16.17 4.79
N GLY A 30 -12.94 -17.18 5.64
CA GLY A 30 -12.08 -17.38 6.81
C GLY A 30 -11.86 -18.86 7.15
N ALA A 31 -11.18 -19.61 6.28
CA ALA A 31 -10.48 -20.84 6.65
C ALA A 31 -9.62 -21.38 5.51
N ARG A 32 -8.58 -20.65 5.10
CA ARG A 32 -7.35 -21.30 4.63
C ARG A 32 -6.37 -21.28 5.80
N GLN A 33 -6.39 -22.35 6.57
CA GLN A 33 -5.32 -22.66 7.52
C GLN A 33 -4.09 -23.04 6.67
N ASN A 34 -3.32 -22.02 6.24
CA ASN A 34 -2.01 -22.24 5.64
C ASN A 34 -1.07 -22.72 6.75
N THR A 35 -0.92 -24.03 6.90
CA THR A 35 0.17 -24.65 7.67
C THR A 35 1.47 -24.59 6.89
N SER A 36 1.82 -23.40 6.40
CA SER A 36 3.11 -23.18 5.75
C SER A 36 4.18 -23.13 6.84
N PRO A 37 5.31 -23.85 6.69
CA PRO A 37 6.40 -23.82 7.66
C PRO A 37 6.82 -22.37 7.87
N ASN A 38 6.91 -21.98 9.15
CA ASN A 38 7.26 -20.67 9.68
C ASN A 38 7.89 -19.75 8.62
N ARG A 39 7.06 -19.02 7.87
CA ARG A 39 7.55 -18.10 6.83
C ARG A 39 8.41 -17.10 7.58
N ALA A 40 9.72 -17.11 7.30
CA ALA A 40 10.63 -16.10 7.83
C ALA A 40 9.98 -14.73 7.62
N TYR A 41 9.80 -14.02 8.72
CA TYR A 41 9.16 -12.71 8.72
C TYR A 41 9.91 -11.81 7.74
N PHE A 42 9.21 -11.32 6.70
CA PHE A 42 9.78 -10.32 5.81
C PHE A 42 9.82 -9.01 6.61
N PRO A 43 10.99 -8.38 6.80
CA PRO A 43 11.18 -7.34 7.83
C PRO A 43 10.64 -5.97 7.41
N VAL A 44 9.40 -5.91 6.92
CA VAL A 44 8.71 -4.70 6.47
C VAL A 44 7.37 -4.62 7.17
N ASN A 45 7.09 -3.47 7.79
CA ASN A 45 5.80 -3.20 8.42
C ASN A 45 5.19 -1.92 7.82
N ASN A 46 5.49 -0.75 8.38
CA ASN A 46 5.02 0.54 7.86
C ASN A 46 5.93 1.02 6.72
N CYS A 47 5.49 0.84 5.47
CA CYS A 47 6.22 1.26 4.28
C CYS A 47 5.63 2.51 3.61
N LEU A 48 6.49 3.49 3.32
CA LEU A 48 6.15 4.64 2.47
C LEU A 48 6.72 4.45 1.05
N ASN A 49 5.96 4.81 0.02
CA ASN A 49 6.46 4.87 -1.35
C ASN A 49 6.87 6.31 -1.69
N MET A 50 8.16 6.54 -1.94
CA MET A 50 8.72 7.86 -2.26
C MET A 50 8.70 8.07 -3.78
N GLY A 51 7.50 8.26 -4.33
CA GLY A 51 7.29 8.46 -5.76
C GLY A 51 7.54 9.90 -6.23
N ASN A 52 7.39 10.10 -7.54
CA ASN A 52 7.62 11.33 -8.31
C ASN A 52 9.05 11.88 -8.29
N GLY A 53 10.02 11.09 -7.84
CA GLY A 53 11.45 11.44 -7.81
C GLY A 53 12.23 10.69 -8.88
N LEU A 54 12.91 9.61 -8.49
CA LEU A 54 13.84 8.86 -9.36
C LEU A 54 13.16 8.02 -10.46
N GLU A 55 11.83 7.92 -10.48
CA GLU A 55 11.11 7.31 -11.59
C GLU A 55 10.77 8.27 -12.74
N ALA A 56 10.96 9.57 -12.52
CA ALA A 56 10.90 10.55 -13.59
C ALA A 56 12.10 10.35 -14.55
N PRO A 57 12.03 10.82 -15.82
CA PRO A 57 13.17 10.78 -16.73
C PRO A 57 14.42 11.46 -16.18
N ASN A 58 14.24 12.59 -15.48
CA ASN A 58 15.23 13.20 -14.62
C ASN A 58 14.56 13.59 -13.30
N GLU A 59 15.29 13.44 -12.19
CA GLU A 59 14.78 13.80 -10.86
C GLU A 59 14.37 15.28 -10.82
N GLY A 60 13.20 15.55 -10.24
CA GLY A 60 12.58 16.88 -10.19
C GLY A 60 11.59 17.16 -11.32
N GLU A 61 11.60 16.42 -12.43
CA GLU A 61 10.64 16.66 -13.53
C GLU A 61 9.18 16.42 -13.14
N TRP A 62 8.93 15.55 -12.14
CA TRP A 62 7.59 15.30 -11.61
C TRP A 62 7.35 16.03 -10.28
N GLY A 63 8.20 17.00 -9.93
CA GLY A 63 7.99 17.92 -8.81
C GLY A 63 8.56 17.47 -7.46
N TYR A 64 9.26 16.33 -7.39
CA TYR A 64 9.91 15.87 -6.17
C TYR A 64 11.41 15.62 -6.39
N ARG A 65 12.21 16.03 -5.40
CA ARG A 65 13.65 15.76 -5.28
C ARG A 65 13.90 15.21 -3.89
N PHE A 66 14.73 14.20 -3.78
CA PHE A 66 15.07 13.60 -2.50
C PHE A 66 16.00 14.53 -1.71
N GLU A 67 15.63 14.77 -0.46
CA GLU A 67 16.50 15.45 0.50
C GLU A 67 16.82 14.50 1.65
N ARG A 68 18.03 14.64 2.24
CA ARG A 68 18.43 13.82 3.40
C ARG A 68 17.42 13.94 4.56
N GLY A 69 16.84 15.13 4.75
CA GLY A 69 15.85 15.40 5.80
C GLY A 69 14.58 14.57 5.70
N ASP A 70 14.20 14.16 4.48
CA ASP A 70 12.99 13.36 4.24
C ASP A 70 13.03 12.05 5.03
N PHE A 71 14.17 11.36 5.01
CA PHE A 71 14.33 10.05 5.64
C PHE A 71 14.24 10.13 7.17
N ALA A 72 14.82 11.17 7.77
CA ALA A 72 14.70 11.42 9.21
C ALA A 72 13.24 11.68 9.59
N LEU A 73 12.53 12.52 8.82
CA LEU A 73 11.12 12.82 9.04
C LEU A 73 10.25 11.57 8.89
N ILE A 74 10.46 10.77 7.84
CA ILE A 74 9.72 9.52 7.59
C ILE A 74 9.87 8.56 8.78
N ARG A 75 11.09 8.41 9.32
CA ARG A 75 11.35 7.60 10.50
C ARG A 75 10.65 8.14 11.75
N GLU A 76 10.66 9.46 11.96
CA GLU A 76 9.98 10.13 13.06
C GLU A 76 8.46 9.91 13.01
N ARG A 77 7.88 9.87 11.81
CA ARG A 77 6.45 9.59 11.59
C ARG A 77 6.06 8.11 11.74
N GLY A 78 7.00 7.23 12.11
CA GLY A 78 6.71 5.85 12.46
C GLY A 78 6.75 4.85 11.30
N PHE A 79 7.28 5.25 10.14
CA PHE A 79 7.62 4.31 9.07
C PHE A 79 8.94 3.60 9.38
N ASP A 80 9.03 2.33 9.01
CA ASP A 80 10.24 1.52 9.11
C ASP A 80 10.87 1.21 7.75
N THR A 81 10.11 1.39 6.67
CA THR A 81 10.54 1.04 5.33
C THR A 81 10.20 2.15 4.34
N VAL A 82 11.08 2.39 3.38
CA VAL A 82 10.82 3.22 2.20
C VAL A 82 11.00 2.41 0.93
N ARG A 83 10.12 2.64 -0.03
CA ARG A 83 10.24 2.14 -1.40
C ARG A 83 10.56 3.29 -2.32
N ILE A 84 11.67 3.17 -3.06
CA ILE A 84 12.20 4.18 -3.95
C ILE A 84 12.09 3.64 -5.39
N PRO A 85 11.05 4.05 -6.15
CA PRO A 85 10.90 3.67 -7.54
C PRO A 85 11.96 4.35 -8.42
N ILE A 86 12.64 3.59 -9.28
CA ILE A 86 13.76 4.12 -10.10
C ILE A 86 13.59 3.77 -11.59
N LYS A 87 13.73 4.78 -12.46
CA LYS A 87 13.71 4.64 -13.92
C LYS A 87 15.13 4.52 -14.48
N TRP A 88 15.79 3.40 -14.21
CA TRP A 88 17.13 3.10 -14.75
C TRP A 88 17.22 3.24 -16.27
N SER A 89 16.15 2.92 -17.00
CA SER A 89 16.12 3.01 -18.47
C SER A 89 16.43 4.40 -19.03
N ALA A 90 16.30 5.46 -18.23
CA ALA A 90 16.64 6.84 -18.61
C ALA A 90 18.13 7.16 -18.42
N HIS A 91 18.86 6.33 -17.66
CA HIS A 91 20.24 6.56 -17.23
C HIS A 91 21.15 5.39 -17.58
N ILE A 92 20.78 4.56 -18.56
CA ILE A 92 21.63 3.49 -19.08
C ILE A 92 21.89 3.70 -20.57
N ASP A 93 23.07 3.27 -21.03
CA ASP A 93 23.40 3.23 -22.45
C ASP A 93 22.37 2.40 -23.24
N ALA A 94 22.12 2.78 -24.49
CA ALA A 94 21.15 2.09 -25.35
C ALA A 94 21.64 0.70 -25.83
N GLY A 95 22.94 0.43 -25.75
CA GLY A 95 23.57 -0.80 -26.22
C GLY A 95 24.51 -1.39 -25.17
N ALA A 96 24.95 -2.63 -25.41
CA ALA A 96 25.92 -3.30 -24.56
C ALA A 96 27.19 -2.42 -24.39
N PRO A 97 27.76 -2.32 -23.18
CA PRO A 97 27.45 -3.12 -22.00
C PRO A 97 26.34 -2.54 -21.08
N TYR A 98 25.49 -1.64 -21.57
CA TYR A 98 24.39 -1.00 -20.82
C TYR A 98 24.89 -0.29 -19.56
N ARG A 99 25.95 0.53 -19.69
CA ARG A 99 26.54 1.20 -18.52
C ARG A 99 25.51 2.16 -17.93
N ILE A 100 25.40 2.15 -16.61
CA ILE A 100 24.62 3.14 -15.87
C ILE A 100 25.46 4.40 -15.80
N ASP A 101 24.83 5.56 -15.99
CA ASP A 101 25.46 6.85 -15.76
C ASP A 101 26.05 6.88 -14.33
N PRO A 102 27.37 7.10 -14.18
CA PRO A 102 28.04 6.98 -12.90
C PRO A 102 27.63 8.09 -11.92
N THR A 103 27.16 9.24 -12.41
CA THR A 103 26.67 10.33 -11.57
C THR A 103 25.31 9.99 -10.99
N PHE A 104 24.42 9.46 -11.81
CA PHE A 104 23.13 8.94 -11.38
C PHE A 104 23.30 7.80 -10.38
N LEU A 105 24.20 6.85 -10.64
CA LEU A 105 24.43 5.74 -9.72
C LEU A 105 24.94 6.20 -8.34
N ARG A 106 25.86 7.17 -8.30
CA ARG A 106 26.29 7.79 -7.03
C ARG A 106 25.14 8.49 -6.31
N HIS A 107 24.29 9.19 -7.04
CA HIS A 107 23.15 9.88 -6.46
C HIS A 107 22.12 8.88 -5.86
N VAL A 108 21.88 7.75 -6.52
CA VAL A 108 21.07 6.66 -5.95
C VAL A 108 21.72 6.10 -4.68
N ASP A 109 23.04 5.92 -4.67
CA ASP A 109 23.80 5.43 -3.51
C ASP A 109 23.71 6.39 -2.31
N ASP A 110 23.79 7.70 -2.55
CA ASP A 110 23.58 8.73 -1.53
C ASP A 110 22.18 8.62 -0.91
N ILE A 111 21.15 8.52 -1.73
CA ILE A 111 19.75 8.42 -1.31
C ILE A 111 19.52 7.14 -0.48
N VAL A 112 20.03 6.00 -0.94
CA VAL A 112 19.95 4.74 -0.19
C VAL A 112 20.68 4.87 1.15
N SER A 113 21.87 5.48 1.15
CA SER A 113 22.66 5.72 2.36
C SER A 113 21.94 6.61 3.36
N TRP A 114 21.21 7.64 2.92
CA TRP A 114 20.41 8.47 3.81
C TRP A 114 19.27 7.68 4.46
N GLY A 115 18.59 6.81 3.71
CA GLY A 115 17.58 5.90 4.25
C GLY A 115 18.13 4.95 5.30
N MET A 116 19.26 4.31 5.02
CA MET A 116 19.92 3.43 5.99
C MET A 116 20.41 4.18 7.23
N ALA A 117 20.96 5.39 7.06
CA ALA A 117 21.39 6.24 8.17
C ALA A 117 20.21 6.65 9.08
N ALA A 118 19.02 6.81 8.51
CA ALA A 118 17.77 7.04 9.25
C ALA A 118 17.18 5.75 9.87
N ARG A 119 17.88 4.61 9.77
CA ARG A 119 17.42 3.29 10.26
C ARG A 119 16.11 2.83 9.61
N LEU A 120 15.94 3.13 8.34
CA LEU A 120 14.86 2.60 7.50
C LEU A 120 15.38 1.41 6.69
N ASN A 121 14.51 0.42 6.45
CA ASN A 121 14.72 -0.53 5.36
C ASN A 121 14.48 0.20 4.03
N VAL A 122 15.34 -0.03 3.04
CA VAL A 122 15.25 0.62 1.73
C VAL A 122 15.00 -0.42 0.66
N ILE A 123 13.88 -0.26 -0.06
CA ILE A 123 13.52 -1.09 -1.20
C ILE A 123 13.68 -0.28 -2.47
N ILE A 124 14.61 -0.69 -3.34
CA ILE A 124 14.73 -0.16 -4.70
C ILE A 124 14.13 -1.16 -5.70
N ASN A 125 13.80 -0.70 -6.90
CA ASN A 125 13.30 -1.57 -7.96
C ASN A 125 13.90 -1.22 -9.32
N VAL A 126 13.53 -2.03 -10.32
CA VAL A 126 13.69 -1.68 -11.73
C VAL A 126 12.31 -1.44 -12.31
N LEU A 127 12.01 -0.20 -12.72
CA LEU A 127 10.78 0.08 -13.45
C LEU A 127 10.89 -0.37 -14.91
N PRO A 128 9.80 -0.87 -15.51
CA PRO A 128 9.77 -1.18 -16.94
C PRO A 128 10.11 0.05 -17.80
N ARG A 129 10.75 -0.20 -18.95
CA ARG A 129 11.09 0.86 -19.93
C ARG A 129 9.83 1.65 -20.36
N ARG A 130 8.68 0.98 -20.49
CA ARG A 130 7.37 1.60 -20.73
C ARG A 130 6.85 2.20 -19.41
N THR A 131 6.70 3.51 -19.35
CA THR A 131 6.19 4.19 -18.14
C THR A 131 4.69 3.95 -17.98
N ALA A 132 4.21 3.82 -16.74
CA ALA A 132 2.77 3.73 -16.44
C ALA A 132 1.99 4.95 -16.95
N LYS A 133 2.60 6.15 -16.99
CA LYS A 133 2.00 7.34 -17.62
C LYS A 133 1.75 7.17 -19.12
N SER A 134 2.64 6.50 -19.85
CA SER A 134 2.41 6.20 -21.28
C SER A 134 1.30 5.16 -21.47
N TYR A 135 1.13 4.23 -20.53
CA TYR A 135 0.03 3.28 -20.54
C TYR A 135 -1.31 3.99 -20.26
N ILE A 136 -1.41 4.81 -19.21
CA ILE A 136 -2.64 5.53 -18.84
C ILE A 136 -3.06 6.52 -19.93
N ARG A 137 -2.11 7.27 -20.50
CA ARG A 137 -2.41 8.24 -21.58
C ARG A 137 -2.95 7.60 -22.86
N ASN A 138 -2.55 6.37 -23.15
CA ASN A 138 -2.93 5.69 -24.39
C ASN A 138 -4.17 4.78 -24.24
N HIS A 139 -4.78 4.72 -23.05
CA HIS A 139 -5.96 3.89 -22.75
C HIS A 139 -7.09 4.70 -22.08
N GLN A 140 -7.12 6.01 -22.34
CA GLN A 140 -8.28 6.90 -22.16
C GLN A 140 -8.62 7.53 -23.49
#